data_AF-A0A1X2LS44-F1
#
_entry.id   AF-A0A1X2LS44-F1
#
_cell.length_a   1.000
_cell.length_b   1.000
_cell.length_c   1.000
_cell.angle_alpha   90.00
_cell.angle_beta   90.00
_cell.angle_gamma   90.00
#
_symmetry.space_group_name_H-M   'P 1'
#
loop_
_entity.id
_entity.type
_entity.pdbx_description
1 polymer ?
#
loop_
_entity_poly.entity_id
_entity_poly.type
_entity_poly.pdbx_seq_one_letter_code
_entity_poly.pdbx_strand_id
1 'polypeptide(L)'
;MPDEDEPIPTSPRPRRAPDIDELGWELSEATQWRDGLPRLAHTLAKAASTGTGVLDSEVDLLREHLATIGAKVLDSYPDNVDPHDVGNWQLLAAIDALVVGDKTVANYHLAWFQACRPTPG
;
A
#
# COMPACT_ATOMS: atom_id res chain seq x y z
N MET A 1 -13.88 -25.33 11.49
CA MET A 1 -14.39 -25.36 10.11
C MET A 1 -14.75 -23.92 9.78
N PRO A 2 -14.24 -23.32 8.70
CA PRO A 2 -14.70 -22.00 8.29
C PRO A 2 -16.19 -22.06 7.95
N ASP A 3 -16.94 -20.99 8.25
CA ASP A 3 -18.38 -20.92 8.06
C ASP A 3 -18.76 -21.06 6.58
N GLU A 4 -19.76 -21.89 6.29
CA GLU A 4 -20.21 -22.22 4.92
C GLU A 4 -20.84 -21.03 4.18
N ASP A 5 -21.09 -19.92 4.88
CA ASP A 5 -21.66 -18.67 4.35
C ASP A 5 -20.62 -17.59 4.05
N GLU A 6 -19.31 -17.85 4.20
CA GLU A 6 -18.29 -16.87 3.80
C GLU A 6 -18.30 -16.71 2.27
N PRO A 7 -18.61 -15.50 1.73
CA PRO A 7 -18.71 -15.31 0.30
C PRO A 7 -17.38 -15.66 -0.37
N ILE A 8 -17.43 -16.56 -1.35
CA ILE A 8 -16.26 -16.94 -2.15
C ILE A 8 -15.63 -15.65 -2.70
N PRO A 9 -14.33 -15.39 -2.48
CA PRO A 9 -13.68 -14.20 -2.99
C PRO A 9 -13.88 -14.12 -4.51
N THR A 10 -14.77 -13.23 -4.94
CA THR A 10 -15.04 -13.02 -6.36
C THR A 10 -13.74 -12.53 -7.00
N SER A 11 -13.27 -13.25 -8.03
CA SER A 11 -12.07 -13.05 -8.87
C SER A 11 -11.20 -11.82 -8.57
N PRO A 12 -9.85 -11.92 -8.50
CA PRO A 12 -8.96 -10.77 -8.35
C PRO A 12 -8.92 -9.82 -9.57
N ARG A 13 -9.67 -10.08 -10.65
CA ARG A 13 -9.76 -9.22 -11.84
C ARG A 13 -10.05 -7.73 -11.58
N PRO A 14 -10.86 -7.32 -10.57
CA PRO A 14 -11.06 -5.91 -10.22
C PRO A 14 -9.79 -5.18 -9.73
N ARG A 15 -8.69 -5.89 -9.46
CA ARG A 15 -7.41 -5.28 -9.02
C ARG A 15 -6.55 -4.79 -10.18
N ARG A 16 -6.93 -4.98 -11.46
CA ARG A 16 -6.06 -4.60 -12.57
C ARG A 16 -6.19 -3.11 -12.89
N ALA A 17 -5.30 -2.30 -12.34
CA ALA A 17 -5.04 -0.93 -12.78
C ALA A 17 -4.11 -0.93 -14.02
N PRO A 18 -4.00 0.19 -14.78
CA PRO A 18 -2.94 0.34 -15.78
C PRO A 18 -1.57 0.03 -15.18
N ASP A 19 -0.72 -0.64 -15.94
CA ASP A 19 0.63 -0.98 -15.48
C ASP A 19 1.46 0.30 -15.33
N ILE A 20 2.20 0.41 -14.23
CA ILE A 20 3.14 1.48 -13.94
C ILE A 20 4.53 1.00 -14.36
N ASP A 21 5.09 1.60 -15.41
CA ASP A 21 6.34 1.16 -16.05
C ASP A 21 7.50 1.05 -15.05
N GLU A 22 7.71 2.09 -14.24
CA GLU A 22 8.78 2.14 -13.23
C GLU A 22 8.23 1.97 -11.80
N LEU A 23 7.36 0.97 -11.58
CA LEU A 23 6.68 0.71 -10.31
C LEU A 23 7.56 0.88 -9.07
N GLY A 24 8.77 0.31 -9.09
CA GLY A 24 9.70 0.37 -7.97
C GLY A 24 10.28 1.78 -7.72
N TRP A 25 10.55 2.52 -8.79
CA TRP A 25 11.05 3.90 -8.72
C TRP A 25 9.94 4.84 -8.24
N GLU A 26 8.75 4.76 -8.84
CA GLU A 26 7.56 5.53 -8.47
C GLU A 26 7.17 5.31 -6.99
N LEU A 27 7.19 4.07 -6.51
CA LEU A 27 6.91 3.75 -5.11
C LEU A 27 7.99 4.30 -4.17
N SER A 28 9.27 4.23 -4.58
CA SER A 28 10.38 4.78 -3.78
C SER A 28 10.32 6.31 -3.69
N GLU A 29 9.95 6.98 -4.78
CA GLU A 29 9.76 8.43 -4.82
C GLU A 29 8.57 8.86 -3.94
N ALA A 30 7.43 8.18 -4.11
CA ALA A 30 6.21 8.47 -3.37
C ALA A 30 6.36 8.34 -1.83
N THR A 31 7.36 7.58 -1.37
CA THR A 31 7.62 7.31 0.05
C THR A 31 8.75 8.13 0.65
N GLN A 32 9.65 8.71 -0.16
CA GLN A 32 10.89 9.33 0.32
C GLN A 32 10.69 10.55 1.23
N TRP A 33 9.71 11.40 0.92
CA TRP A 33 9.42 12.65 1.64
C TRP A 33 7.96 12.72 2.12
N ARG A 34 7.33 11.56 2.25
CA ARG A 34 5.92 11.46 2.60
C ARG A 34 5.74 11.67 4.10
N ASP A 35 5.01 12.71 4.46
CA ASP A 35 4.65 12.94 5.85
C ASP A 35 3.74 11.83 6.38
N GLY A 36 3.86 11.52 7.67
CA GLY A 36 3.07 10.48 8.35
C GLY A 36 3.42 9.03 7.99
N LEU A 37 4.42 8.76 7.14
CA LEU A 37 4.96 7.41 6.94
C LEU A 37 6.11 7.10 7.91
N PRO A 38 6.23 5.86 8.40
CA PRO A 38 7.42 5.44 9.14
C PRO A 38 8.63 5.42 8.20
N ARG A 39 9.82 5.76 8.71
CA ARG A 39 11.06 5.76 7.92
C ARG A 39 11.32 4.43 7.20
N LEU A 40 10.91 3.32 7.80
CA LEU A 40 11.04 1.99 7.22
C LEU A 40 10.29 1.84 5.88
N ALA A 41 9.20 2.59 5.65
CA ALA A 41 8.41 2.45 4.43
C ALA A 41 9.25 2.75 3.19
N HIS A 42 10.04 3.83 3.23
CA HIS A 42 10.95 4.17 2.14
C HIS A 42 12.08 3.14 1.96
N THR A 43 12.67 2.66 3.06
CA THR A 43 13.76 1.68 2.97
C THR A 43 13.27 0.34 2.41
N LEU A 44 12.06 -0.08 2.78
CA LEU A 44 11.42 -1.28 2.27
C LEU A 44 10.98 -1.14 0.82
N ALA A 45 10.41 0.00 0.42
CA ALA A 45 10.08 0.28 -0.99
C ALA A 45 11.32 0.14 -1.89
N LYS A 46 12.46 0.69 -1.45
CA LYS A 46 13.73 0.57 -2.15
C LYS A 46 14.26 -0.87 -2.17
N ALA A 47 14.26 -1.56 -1.03
CA ALA A 47 14.76 -2.93 -0.95
C ALA A 47 13.92 -3.89 -1.82
N ALA A 48 12.59 -3.81 -1.72
CA ALA A 48 11.67 -4.65 -2.47
C ALA A 48 11.74 -4.38 -3.98
N SER A 49 11.93 -3.12 -4.41
CA SER A 49 12.10 -2.78 -5.82
C SER A 49 13.43 -3.23 -6.41
N THR A 50 14.51 -3.28 -5.62
CA THR A 50 15.81 -3.76 -6.10
C THR A 50 16.01 -5.26 -5.93
N GLY A 51 15.02 -5.98 -5.39
CA GLY A 51 15.13 -7.42 -5.10
C GLY A 51 16.13 -7.73 -3.97
N THR A 52 16.40 -6.75 -3.11
CA THR A 52 17.22 -6.92 -1.92
C THR A 52 16.37 -7.55 -0.81
N GLY A 53 16.94 -8.49 -0.06
CA GLY A 53 16.25 -9.11 1.07
C GLY A 53 15.80 -8.09 2.12
N VAL A 54 14.65 -8.37 2.73
CA VAL A 54 14.04 -7.60 3.83
C VAL A 54 14.00 -8.48 5.06
N LEU A 55 14.22 -7.92 6.26
CA LEU A 55 14.12 -8.68 7.50
C LEU A 55 12.65 -8.91 7.88
N ASP A 56 12.31 -10.10 8.37
CA ASP A 56 10.95 -10.43 8.82
C ASP A 56 10.42 -9.41 9.85
N SER A 57 11.28 -8.96 10.78
CA SER A 57 10.92 -7.93 11.76
C SER A 57 10.55 -6.58 11.15
N GLU A 58 11.14 -6.21 10.01
CA GLU A 58 10.78 -4.97 9.30
C GLU A 58 9.43 -5.12 8.58
N VAL A 59 9.14 -6.32 8.06
CA VAL A 59 7.85 -6.65 7.47
C VAL A 59 6.74 -6.64 8.52
N ASP A 60 7.00 -7.20 9.70
CA ASP A 60 6.03 -7.20 10.81
C ASP A 60 5.71 -5.78 11.26
N LEU A 61 6.74 -4.93 11.40
CA LEU A 61 6.56 -3.53 11.74
C LEU A 61 5.79 -2.76 10.64
N LEU A 62 6.08 -3.02 9.36
CA LEU A 62 5.30 -2.47 8.24
C LEU A 62 3.82 -2.83 8.37
N ARG A 63 3.51 -4.10 8.67
CA ARG A 63 2.14 -4.61 8.80
C ARG A 63 1.42 -4.03 10.01
N GLU A 64 2.12 -3.80 11.12
CA GLU A 64 1.57 -3.09 12.28
C GLU A 64 1.16 -1.65 11.90
N HIS A 65 2.03 -0.92 11.21
CA HIS A 65 1.70 0.42 10.71
C HIS A 65 0.54 0.39 9.71
N LEU A 66 0.51 -0.60 8.82
CA LEU A 66 -0.56 -0.80 7.84
C LEU A 66 -1.92 -1.03 8.53
N ALA A 67 -1.96 -1.88 9.55
CA ALA A 67 -3.17 -2.12 10.34
C ALA A 67 -3.61 -0.88 11.11
N THR A 68 -2.65 -0.16 11.72
CA THR A 68 -2.91 1.05 12.51
C THR A 68 -3.52 2.16 11.66
N ILE A 69 -2.96 2.44 10.47
CA ILE A 69 -3.52 3.47 9.58
C ILE A 69 -4.88 3.05 9.02
N GLY A 70 -5.07 1.76 8.70
CA GLY A 70 -6.35 1.24 8.25
C GLY A 70 -7.44 1.41 9.30
N ALA A 71 -7.16 1.08 10.56
CA ALA A 71 -8.08 1.31 11.68
C ALA A 71 -8.42 2.80 11.83
N LYS A 72 -7.42 3.69 11.81
CA LYS A 72 -7.62 5.15 11.91
C LYS A 72 -8.56 5.68 10.82
N VAL A 73 -8.35 5.26 9.57
CA VAL A 73 -9.18 5.66 8.42
C VAL A 73 -10.62 5.16 8.58
N LEU A 74 -10.80 3.90 8.97
CA LEU A 74 -12.13 3.30 9.16
C LEU A 74 -12.89 3.92 10.32
N ASP A 75 -12.23 4.21 11.44
CA ASP A 75 -12.85 4.89 12.60
C ASP A 75 -13.30 6.32 12.28
N SER A 76 -12.68 6.94 11.26
CA SER A 76 -13.02 8.30 10.81
C SER A 76 -14.10 8.32 9.73
N TYR A 77 -14.51 7.16 9.22
CA TYR A 77 -15.52 7.03 8.17
C TYR A 77 -16.95 7.12 8.72
N PRO A 78 -17.91 7.75 8.01
CA PRO A 78 -17.75 8.43 6.71
C PRO A 78 -17.31 9.89 6.80
N ASP A 79 -17.45 10.52 7.98
CA ASP A 79 -17.57 11.98 8.06
C ASP A 79 -16.24 12.74 8.05
N ASN A 80 -15.14 12.12 8.49
CA ASN A 80 -13.87 12.81 8.77
C ASN A 80 -12.65 12.08 8.19
N VAL A 81 -12.80 11.38 7.07
CA VAL A 81 -11.70 10.66 6.42
C VAL A 81 -10.70 11.66 5.83
N ASP A 82 -9.45 11.62 6.31
CA ASP A 82 -8.34 12.39 5.74
C ASP A 82 -7.79 11.68 4.48
N PRO A 83 -7.86 12.30 3.28
CA PRO A 83 -7.28 11.74 2.06
C PRO A 83 -5.77 11.45 2.17
N HIS A 84 -5.05 12.19 3.02
CA HIS A 84 -3.64 11.98 3.27
C HIS A 84 -3.37 10.65 3.97
N ASP A 85 -4.19 10.29 4.96
CA ASP A 85 -4.11 9.00 5.67
C ASP A 85 -4.49 7.84 4.74
N VAL A 86 -5.52 8.01 3.90
CA VAL A 86 -5.88 7.03 2.87
C VAL A 86 -4.71 6.82 1.90
N GLY A 87 -4.04 7.90 1.48
CA GLY A 87 -2.85 7.80 0.63
C GLY A 87 -1.70 7.05 1.30
N ASN A 88 -1.44 7.31 2.59
CA ASN A 88 -0.44 6.57 3.35
C ASN A 88 -0.80 5.08 3.48
N TRP A 89 -2.09 4.79 3.67
CA TRP A 89 -2.58 3.42 3.70
C TRP A 89 -2.33 2.69 2.37
N GLN A 90 -2.60 3.33 1.23
CA GLN A 90 -2.30 2.75 -0.09
C GLN A 90 -0.81 2.49 -0.29
N LEU A 91 0.06 3.43 0.08
CA LEU A 91 1.52 3.24 -0.09
C LEU A 91 2.06 2.08 0.76
N LEU A 92 1.61 1.95 2.01
CA LEU A 92 2.01 0.83 2.88
C LEU A 92 1.53 -0.52 2.32
N ALA A 93 0.31 -0.58 1.78
CA ALA A 93 -0.23 -1.78 1.15
C ALA A 93 0.55 -2.15 -0.13
N ALA A 94 0.98 -1.15 -0.91
CA ALA A 94 1.82 -1.38 -2.09
C ALA A 94 3.18 -1.98 -1.72
N ILE A 95 3.81 -1.48 -0.64
CA ILE A 95 5.08 -2.00 -0.15
C ILE A 95 4.93 -3.44 0.35
N ASP A 96 3.92 -3.74 1.18
CA ASP A 96 3.69 -5.08 1.72
C ASP A 96 3.49 -6.11 0.60
N ALA A 97 2.72 -5.76 -0.44
CA ALA A 97 2.56 -6.59 -1.62
C ALA A 97 3.87 -6.79 -2.39
N LEU A 98 4.67 -5.73 -2.55
CA LEU A 98 5.94 -5.81 -3.27
C LEU A 98 6.98 -6.65 -2.51
N VAL A 99 6.99 -6.61 -1.17
CA VAL A 99 7.86 -7.44 -0.32
C VAL A 99 7.67 -8.93 -0.57
N VAL A 100 6.43 -9.38 -0.82
CA VAL A 100 6.12 -10.77 -1.15
C VAL A 100 6.12 -11.06 -2.66
N GLY A 101 6.52 -10.09 -3.48
CA GLY A 101 6.63 -10.22 -4.93
C GLY A 101 5.32 -10.08 -5.72
N ASP A 102 4.21 -9.67 -5.08
CA ASP A 102 2.94 -9.44 -5.76
C ASP A 102 2.90 -8.06 -6.42
N LYS A 103 3.50 -7.98 -7.61
CA LYS A 103 3.54 -6.76 -8.42
C LYS A 103 2.16 -6.30 -8.86
N THR A 104 1.17 -7.19 -8.99
CA THR A 104 -0.17 -6.80 -9.44
C THR A 104 -0.89 -6.02 -8.33
N VAL A 105 -0.81 -6.51 -7.10
CA VAL A 105 -1.39 -5.81 -5.94
C VAL A 105 -0.61 -4.53 -5.62
N ALA A 106 0.72 -4.56 -5.72
CA ALA A 106 1.54 -3.36 -5.56
C ALA A 106 1.16 -2.27 -6.58
N ASN A 107 1.01 -2.64 -7.86
CA ASN A 107 0.59 -1.74 -8.93
C ASN A 107 -0.81 -1.15 -8.67
N TYR A 108 -1.77 -1.98 -8.25
CA TYR A 108 -3.11 -1.54 -7.91
C TYR A 108 -3.13 -0.44 -6.85
N HIS A 109 -2.42 -0.66 -5.73
CA HIS A 109 -2.40 0.30 -4.63
C HIS A 109 -1.69 1.59 -5.00
N LEU A 110 -0.58 1.51 -5.75
CA LEU A 110 0.12 2.71 -6.21
C LEU A 110 -0.72 3.51 -7.22
N ALA A 111 -1.43 2.83 -8.14
CA ALA A 111 -2.32 3.51 -9.08
C ALA A 111 -3.48 4.22 -8.36
N TRP A 112 -4.05 3.61 -7.31
CA TRP A 112 -5.05 4.27 -6.47
C TRP A 112 -4.49 5.46 -5.70
N PHE A 113 -3.28 5.33 -5.15
CA PHE A 113 -2.60 6.47 -4.55
C PHE A 113 -2.47 7.62 -5.54
N GLN A 114 -1.97 7.36 -6.76
CA GLN A 114 -1.80 8.37 -7.81
C GLN A 114 -3.14 9.00 -8.23
N ALA A 115 -4.21 8.20 -8.37
CA ALA A 115 -5.53 8.68 -8.77
C ALA A 115 -6.22 9.56 -7.71
N CYS A 116 -5.95 9.31 -6.43
CA CYS A 116 -6.50 10.09 -5.32
C CYS A 116 -5.69 11.36 -4.99
N ARG A 117 -4.53 11.57 -5.63
CA ARG A 117 -3.78 12.83 -5.45
C ARG A 117 -4.55 13.98 -6.11
N PRO A 118 -4.65 15.15 -5.47
CA PRO A 118 -5.17 16.33 -6.12
C PRO A 118 -4.34 16.62 -7.38
N THR A 119 -4.98 16.79 -8.52
CA THR A 119 -4.27 17.27 -9.73
C THR A 119 -3.76 18.69 -9.44
N PRO A 120 -2.47 19.00 -9.69
CA PRO A 120 -2.02 20.38 -9.66
C PRO A 120 -2.81 21.17 -10.70
N GLY A 121 -3.53 22.21 -10.25
CA GLY A 121 -4.22 23.16 -11.12
C GLY A 121 -3.28 24.13 -11.80
#